data_AF-A0A2D7RHW9-F1
#
_entry.id   AF-A0A2D7RHW9-F1
#
_cell.length_a   1.000
_cell.length_b   1.000
_cell.length_c   1.000
_cell.angle_alpha   90.00
_cell.angle_beta   90.00
_cell.angle_gamma   90.00
#
_symmetry.space_group_name_H-M   'P 1'
#
loop_
_entity.id
_entity.type
_entity.pdbx_description
1 polymer ?
#
loop_
_entity_poly.entity_id
_entity_poly.type
_entity_poly.pdbx_seq_one_letter_code
_entity_poly.pdbx_strand_id
1 'polypeptide(L)'
;MDRTKSIYDILIWVVSVLVPIVVALLLFMKWDYDQLVFDMRIPNSDPIILIENLPIVKPLTFLPPIYAIINGLTAILLVLAVYYIKNGKRKIHERLIKVCIALSLSFLVMYIAYHLTTDPTSFGGSGLISYLYFFILITHILLSIVVIPLVLISYSRAIKSKFILHKKIAKITFPIWLYVATTGVVVYLMISPYYT
;
A
#
# COMPACT_ATOMS: atom_id res chain seq x y z
N MET A 1 -0.25 3.09 37.25
CA MET A 1 0.14 3.47 35.87
C MET A 1 0.85 2.26 35.27
N ASP A 2 0.07 1.30 34.77
CA ASP A 2 0.63 0.08 34.19
C ASP A 2 1.21 0.44 32.80
N ARG A 3 2.54 0.37 32.72
CA ARG A 3 3.35 0.77 31.55
C ARG A 3 3.63 -0.42 30.63
N THR A 4 2.82 -1.48 30.71
CA THR A 4 2.86 -2.56 29.73
C THR A 4 2.25 -2.06 28.41
N LYS A 5 3.08 -1.88 27.38
CA LYS A 5 2.57 -1.64 26.02
C LYS A 5 1.63 -2.78 25.67
N SER A 6 0.39 -2.45 25.31
CA SER A 6 -0.56 -3.45 24.84
C SER A 6 0.03 -4.16 23.62
N ILE A 7 -0.20 -5.46 23.46
CA ILE A 7 0.26 -6.21 22.26
C ILE A 7 -0.17 -5.50 20.96
N TYR A 8 -1.34 -4.86 20.96
CA TYR A 8 -1.81 -4.05 19.84
C TYR A 8 -0.93 -2.84 19.55
N ASP A 9 -0.39 -2.18 20.57
CA ASP A 9 0.46 -1.01 20.39
C ASP A 9 1.83 -1.41 19.82
N ILE A 10 2.33 -2.59 20.21
CA ILE A 10 3.53 -3.21 19.63
C ILE A 10 3.26 -3.57 18.17
N LEU A 11 2.17 -4.27 17.87
CA LEU A 11 1.82 -4.67 16.50
C LEU A 11 1.62 -3.47 15.59
N ILE A 12 0.93 -2.42 16.04
CA ILE A 12 0.78 -1.17 15.29
C ILE A 12 2.16 -0.62 14.92
N TRP A 13 3.06 -0.51 15.90
CA TRP A 13 4.39 0.06 15.66
C TRP A 13 5.21 -0.81 14.72
N VAL A 14 5.27 -2.12 14.97
CA VAL A 14 6.01 -3.07 14.13
C VAL A 14 5.52 -3.03 12.69
N VAL A 15 4.21 -3.16 12.45
CA VAL A 15 3.67 -3.15 11.09
C VAL A 15 3.88 -1.80 10.40
N SER A 16 3.69 -0.69 11.14
CA SER A 16 3.82 0.67 10.56
C SER A 16 5.25 1.04 10.21
N VAL A 17 6.25 0.37 10.80
CA VAL A 17 7.67 0.57 10.49
C VAL A 17 8.16 -0.47 9.48
N LEU A 18 7.79 -1.74 9.68
CA LEU A 18 8.25 -2.84 8.84
C LEU A 18 7.75 -2.72 7.40
N VAL A 19 6.48 -2.37 7.18
CA VAL A 19 5.91 -2.31 5.83
C VAL A 19 6.62 -1.28 4.95
N PRO A 20 6.81 -0.01 5.38
CA PRO A 20 7.58 0.96 4.60
C PRO A 20 9.03 0.52 4.33
N ILE A 21 9.69 -0.14 5.31
CA ILE A 21 11.06 -0.65 5.13
C ILE A 21 11.09 -1.74 4.06
N VAL A 22 10.21 -2.73 4.15
CA VAL A 22 10.11 -3.81 3.15
C VAL A 22 9.84 -3.22 1.77
N VAL A 23 8.90 -2.29 1.66
CA VAL A 23 8.59 -1.61 0.38
C VAL A 23 9.79 -0.82 -0.15
N ALA A 24 10.52 -0.11 0.71
CA ALA A 24 11.72 0.62 0.31
C ALA A 24 12.84 -0.33 -0.16
N LEU A 25 12.98 -1.50 0.47
CA LEU A 25 13.95 -2.51 0.06
C LEU A 25 13.68 -3.08 -1.34
N LEU A 26 12.44 -3.07 -1.82
CA LEU A 26 12.10 -3.49 -3.20
C LEU A 26 12.76 -2.60 -4.27
N LEU A 27 13.23 -1.41 -3.91
CA LEU A 27 14.03 -0.60 -4.82
C LEU A 27 15.38 -1.25 -5.15
N PHE A 28 15.86 -2.17 -4.32
CA PHE A 28 17.16 -2.80 -4.48
C PHE A 28 17.08 -4.33 -4.56
N MET A 29 16.06 -4.94 -3.96
CA MET A 29 15.87 -6.37 -3.98
C MET A 29 15.13 -6.82 -5.25
N LYS A 30 15.67 -7.84 -5.91
CA LYS A 30 15.06 -8.45 -7.10
C LYS A 30 15.19 -9.96 -7.05
N TRP A 31 14.11 -10.66 -7.30
CA TRP A 31 14.10 -12.08 -7.62
C TRP A 31 14.39 -12.21 -9.12
N ASP A 32 15.64 -12.53 -9.41
CA ASP A 32 16.15 -12.67 -10.78
C ASP A 32 16.35 -14.16 -11.08
N TYR A 33 15.43 -14.73 -11.86
CA TYR A 33 15.44 -16.14 -12.23
C TYR A 33 15.40 -17.10 -11.02
N ASP A 34 16.51 -17.79 -10.70
CA ASP A 34 16.70 -18.70 -9.56
C ASP A 34 17.48 -18.05 -8.40
N GLN A 35 17.64 -16.73 -8.42
CA GLN A 35 18.41 -15.98 -7.43
C GLN A 35 17.62 -14.83 -6.82
N LEU A 36 17.90 -14.53 -5.55
CA LEU A 36 17.53 -13.26 -4.94
C LEU A 36 18.77 -12.39 -4.89
N VAL A 37 18.71 -11.24 -5.55
CA VAL A 37 19.83 -10.31 -5.68
C VAL A 37 19.52 -8.96 -5.05
N PHE A 38 20.57 -8.29 -4.60
CA PHE A 38 20.57 -6.89 -4.23
C PHE A 38 21.28 -6.09 -5.33
N ASP A 39 20.51 -5.34 -6.10
CA ASP A 39 20.98 -4.49 -7.17
C ASP A 39 20.85 -3.02 -6.76
N MET A 40 21.96 -2.28 -6.79
CA MET A 40 21.95 -0.83 -6.50
C MET A 40 21.29 -0.01 -7.61
N ARG A 41 21.05 -0.62 -8.78
CA ARG A 41 20.51 0.01 -9.99
C ARG A 41 21.34 1.20 -10.46
N ILE A 42 22.66 1.11 -10.29
CA ILE A 42 23.63 2.12 -10.74
C ILE A 42 24.30 1.59 -12.01
N PRO A 43 24.58 2.44 -13.01
CA PRO A 43 25.33 2.01 -14.19
C PRO A 43 26.68 1.38 -13.81
N ASN A 44 27.02 0.26 -14.44
CA ASN A 44 28.27 -0.48 -14.25
C ASN A 44 28.49 -1.06 -12.83
N SER A 45 27.42 -1.34 -12.08
CA SER A 45 27.51 -2.13 -10.83
C SER A 45 26.92 -3.52 -11.02
N ASP A 46 27.65 -4.55 -10.62
CA ASP A 46 27.12 -5.91 -10.58
C ASP A 46 26.23 -6.10 -9.33
N PRO A 47 25.11 -6.83 -9.45
CA PRO A 47 24.24 -7.12 -8.31
C PRO A 47 24.91 -8.10 -7.35
N ILE A 48 24.64 -7.94 -6.05
CA ILE A 48 25.11 -8.86 -5.01
C ILE A 48 24.09 -10.00 -4.88
N ILE A 49 24.52 -11.24 -5.09
CA ILE A 49 23.67 -12.41 -4.88
C ILE A 49 23.49 -12.64 -3.37
N LEU A 50 22.24 -12.66 -2.91
CA LEU A 50 21.88 -12.90 -1.51
C LEU A 50 21.51 -14.36 -1.25
N ILE A 51 20.77 -14.96 -2.18
CA ILE A 51 20.27 -16.34 -2.10
C ILE A 51 20.30 -16.96 -3.49
N GLU A 52 20.78 -18.20 -3.59
CA GLU A 52 20.84 -18.99 -4.82
C GLU A 52 19.90 -20.21 -4.74
N ASN A 53 19.67 -20.86 -5.88
CA ASN A 53 18.88 -22.09 -6.01
C ASN A 53 17.42 -21.92 -5.56
N LEU A 54 16.84 -20.75 -5.80
CA LEU A 54 15.42 -20.50 -5.62
C LEU A 54 14.60 -21.12 -6.77
N PRO A 55 13.29 -21.36 -6.54
CA PRO A 55 12.39 -21.67 -7.63
C PRO A 55 12.43 -20.59 -8.71
N ILE A 56 12.42 -21.00 -9.98
CA ILE A 56 12.38 -20.05 -11.11
C ILE A 56 11.01 -19.37 -11.15
N VAL A 57 11.00 -18.04 -11.07
CA VAL A 57 9.79 -17.23 -11.12
C VAL A 57 9.82 -16.33 -12.36
N LYS A 58 8.73 -16.33 -13.13
CA LYS A 58 8.55 -15.38 -14.24
C LYS A 58 8.08 -14.02 -13.70
N PRO A 59 8.45 -12.90 -14.35
CA PRO A 59 7.93 -11.58 -14.00
C PRO A 59 6.40 -11.55 -13.95
N LEU A 60 5.85 -11.05 -12.84
CA LEU A 60 4.41 -11.04 -12.59
C LEU A 60 3.73 -9.78 -13.17
N THR A 61 4.01 -9.48 -14.44
CA THR A 61 3.60 -8.24 -15.13
C THR A 61 2.08 -8.05 -15.30
N PHE A 62 1.29 -9.09 -15.03
CA PHE A 62 -0.18 -9.04 -15.04
C PHE A 62 -0.78 -8.49 -13.73
N LEU A 63 0.00 -8.35 -12.66
CA LEU A 63 -0.50 -7.89 -11.35
C LEU A 63 -0.88 -6.39 -11.29
N PRO A 64 -0.17 -5.45 -11.98
CA PRO A 64 -0.52 -4.04 -11.94
C PRO A 64 -1.98 -3.65 -12.16
N PRO A 65 -2.66 -4.11 -13.23
CA PRO A 65 -4.10 -3.84 -13.38
C PRO A 65 -4.93 -4.38 -12.22
N ILE A 66 -4.59 -5.55 -11.68
CA ILE A 66 -5.36 -6.21 -10.62
C ILE A 66 -5.27 -5.41 -9.31
N TYR A 67 -4.05 -5.06 -8.89
CA TYR A 67 -3.89 -4.30 -7.65
C TYR A 67 -4.41 -2.87 -7.79
N ALA A 68 -4.39 -2.28 -9.01
CA ALA A 68 -5.05 -1.00 -9.27
C ALA A 68 -6.57 -1.09 -9.12
N ILE A 69 -7.21 -2.14 -9.68
CA ILE A 69 -8.66 -2.38 -9.51
C ILE A 69 -9.01 -2.55 -8.03
N ILE A 70 -8.19 -3.28 -7.27
CA ILE A 70 -8.39 -3.49 -5.83
C ILE A 70 -8.35 -2.16 -5.06
N ASN A 71 -7.47 -1.23 -5.44
CA ASN A 71 -7.47 0.13 -4.90
C ASN A 71 -8.76 0.90 -5.26
N GLY A 72 -9.21 0.81 -6.51
CA GLY A 72 -10.48 1.41 -6.95
C GLY A 72 -11.69 0.87 -6.18
N LEU A 73 -11.78 -0.45 -6.01
CA LEU A 73 -12.80 -1.10 -5.18
C LEU A 73 -12.73 -0.62 -3.74
N THR A 74 -11.53 -0.51 -3.17
CA THR A 74 -11.31 0.01 -1.82
C THR A 74 -11.85 1.44 -1.69
N ALA A 75 -11.58 2.32 -2.65
CA ALA A 75 -12.09 3.69 -2.65
C ALA A 75 -13.63 3.73 -2.62
N ILE A 76 -14.29 2.93 -3.46
CA ILE A 76 -15.76 2.82 -3.50
C ILE A 76 -16.30 2.32 -2.16
N LEU A 77 -15.72 1.25 -1.61
CA LEU A 77 -16.16 0.66 -0.35
C LEU A 77 -15.95 1.59 0.84
N LEU A 78 -14.89 2.42 0.84
CA LEU A 78 -14.68 3.44 1.87
C LEU A 78 -15.79 4.49 1.87
N VAL A 79 -16.20 4.98 0.69
CA VAL A 79 -17.31 5.93 0.55
C VAL A 79 -18.62 5.29 1.05
N LEU A 80 -18.89 4.04 0.64
CA LEU A 80 -20.04 3.29 1.13
C LEU A 80 -19.99 3.08 2.66
N ALA A 81 -18.83 2.77 3.22
CA ALA A 81 -18.65 2.60 4.65
C ALA A 81 -19.00 3.88 5.43
N VAL A 82 -18.61 5.06 4.91
CA VAL A 82 -18.98 6.35 5.49
C VAL A 82 -20.48 6.64 5.33
N TYR A 83 -21.06 6.32 4.18
CA TYR A 83 -22.50 6.42 3.99
C TYR A 83 -23.27 5.58 5.02
N TYR A 84 -22.92 4.30 5.21
CA TYR A 84 -23.62 3.42 6.14
C TYR A 84 -23.47 3.85 7.60
N ILE A 85 -22.29 4.32 8.04
CA ILE A 85 -22.14 4.78 9.43
C ILE A 85 -22.89 6.08 9.70
N LYS A 86 -23.01 6.99 8.72
CA LYS A 86 -23.85 8.19 8.82
C LYS A 86 -25.33 7.86 8.96
N ASN A 87 -25.78 6.74 8.38
CA ASN A 87 -27.14 6.21 8.50
C ASN A 87 -27.33 5.29 9.72
N GLY A 88 -26.41 5.28 10.69
CA GLY A 88 -26.52 4.45 11.90
C GLY A 88 -26.30 2.95 11.68
N LYS A 89 -26.02 2.50 10.44
CA LYS A 89 -25.84 1.08 10.07
C LYS A 89 -24.42 0.59 10.40
N ARG A 90 -24.09 0.57 11.70
CA ARG A 90 -22.74 0.27 12.22
C ARG A 90 -22.19 -1.10 11.79
N LYS A 91 -23.02 -2.15 11.81
CA LYS A 91 -22.59 -3.52 11.46
C LYS A 91 -22.14 -3.62 9.98
N ILE A 92 -22.80 -2.88 9.08
CA ILE A 92 -22.41 -2.82 7.67
C ILE A 92 -21.11 -2.04 7.51
N HIS A 93 -21.00 -0.87 8.16
CA HIS A 93 -19.75 -0.11 8.19
C HIS A 93 -18.56 -0.98 8.64
N GLU A 94 -18.69 -1.69 9.76
CA GLU A 94 -17.63 -2.56 10.28
C GLU A 94 -17.22 -3.65 9.28
N ARG A 95 -18.20 -4.31 8.63
CA ARG A 95 -17.93 -5.32 7.60
C ARG A 95 -17.20 -4.71 6.40
N LEU A 96 -17.63 -3.55 5.92
CA LEU A 96 -16.99 -2.86 4.81
C LEU A 96 -15.55 -2.46 5.14
N ILE A 97 -15.29 -1.92 6.35
CA ILE A 97 -13.93 -1.59 6.78
C ILE A 97 -13.04 -2.83 6.85
N LYS A 98 -13.54 -3.97 7.33
CA LYS A 98 -12.78 -5.23 7.31
C LYS A 98 -12.45 -5.69 5.89
N VAL A 99 -13.39 -5.54 4.95
CA VAL A 99 -13.14 -5.82 3.53
C VAL A 99 -12.09 -4.86 2.96
N CYS A 100 -12.15 -3.55 3.23
CA CYS A 100 -11.14 -2.59 2.80
C CYS A 100 -9.73 -2.94 3.33
N ILE A 101 -9.63 -3.39 4.58
CA ILE A 101 -8.36 -3.85 5.16
C ILE A 101 -7.87 -5.09 4.41
N ALA A 102 -8.73 -6.09 4.18
CA ALA A 102 -8.35 -7.30 3.44
C ALA A 102 -7.89 -6.98 2.01
N LEU A 103 -8.61 -6.10 1.30
CA LEU A 103 -8.22 -5.62 -0.02
C LEU A 103 -6.87 -4.90 -0.01
N SER A 104 -6.62 -4.05 0.99
CA SER A 104 -5.33 -3.35 1.14
C SER A 104 -4.17 -4.31 1.42
N LEU A 105 -4.41 -5.38 2.19
CA LEU A 105 -3.41 -6.45 2.41
C LEU A 105 -3.15 -7.22 1.11
N SER A 106 -4.20 -7.61 0.38
CA SER A 106 -4.05 -8.27 -0.92
C SER A 106 -3.28 -7.39 -1.91
N PHE A 107 -3.60 -6.09 -1.97
CA PHE A 107 -2.86 -5.10 -2.74
C PHE A 107 -1.36 -5.15 -2.38
N LEU A 108 -1.02 -5.07 -1.10
CA LEU A 108 0.38 -5.04 -0.66
C LEU A 108 1.13 -6.32 -1.06
N VAL A 109 0.51 -7.49 -0.93
CA VAL A 109 1.13 -8.76 -1.33
C VAL A 109 1.40 -8.79 -2.83
N MET A 110 0.43 -8.41 -3.68
CA MET A 110 0.64 -8.37 -5.13
C MET A 110 1.65 -7.29 -5.53
N TYR A 111 1.64 -6.14 -4.87
CA TYR A 111 2.60 -5.07 -5.10
C TYR A 111 4.03 -5.54 -4.83
N ILE A 112 4.25 -6.20 -3.69
CA ILE A 112 5.55 -6.81 -3.33
C ILE A 112 5.93 -7.87 -4.37
N ALA A 113 5.02 -8.78 -4.72
CA ALA A 113 5.32 -9.84 -5.69
C ALA A 113 5.68 -9.30 -7.09
N TYR A 114 4.97 -8.28 -7.57
CA TYR A 114 5.28 -7.60 -8.83
C TYR A 114 6.65 -6.94 -8.79
N HIS A 115 6.91 -6.07 -7.82
CA HIS A 115 8.15 -5.30 -7.75
C HIS A 115 9.37 -6.14 -7.37
N LEU A 116 9.17 -7.28 -6.70
CA LEU A 116 10.25 -8.22 -6.45
C LEU A 116 10.65 -8.96 -7.73
N THR A 117 9.75 -9.17 -8.69
CA THR A 117 10.00 -9.97 -9.91
C THR A 117 10.17 -9.15 -11.18
N THR A 118 9.99 -7.82 -11.11
CA THR A 118 9.98 -6.93 -12.26
C THR A 118 10.70 -5.63 -11.93
N ASP A 119 11.50 -5.13 -12.87
CA ASP A 119 12.15 -3.84 -12.72
C ASP A 119 11.14 -2.68 -12.71
N PRO A 120 11.41 -1.60 -11.97
CA PRO A 120 10.53 -0.43 -11.94
C PRO A 120 10.32 0.16 -13.34
N THR A 121 9.07 0.26 -13.76
CA THR A 121 8.70 0.96 -14.99
C THR A 121 9.00 2.45 -14.87
N SER A 122 9.73 2.99 -15.84
CA SER A 122 9.98 4.43 -15.94
C SER A 122 8.81 5.14 -16.62
N PHE A 123 8.42 6.30 -16.09
CA PHE A 123 7.37 7.12 -16.71
C PHE A 123 7.93 7.83 -17.94
N GLY A 124 7.39 7.53 -19.13
CA GLY A 124 7.90 8.05 -20.41
C GLY A 124 7.34 9.41 -20.85
N GLY A 125 6.43 10.02 -20.07
CA GLY A 125 5.80 11.30 -20.42
C GLY A 125 6.71 12.52 -20.14
N SER A 126 6.55 13.59 -20.92
CA SER A 126 7.33 14.84 -20.82
C SER A 126 6.48 16.09 -20.58
N GLY A 127 7.09 17.19 -20.14
CA GLY A 127 6.37 18.45 -19.90
C GLY A 127 5.38 18.37 -18.73
N LEU A 128 4.23 19.05 -18.85
CA LEU A 128 3.27 19.23 -17.76
C LEU A 128 2.73 17.89 -17.20
N ILE A 129 2.51 16.89 -18.05
CA ILE A 129 1.98 15.59 -17.61
C ILE A 129 2.96 14.83 -16.71
N SER A 130 4.27 15.01 -16.93
CA SER A 130 5.33 14.43 -16.11
C SER A 130 5.34 15.04 -14.71
N TYR A 131 5.27 16.37 -14.61
CA TYR A 131 5.17 17.06 -13.31
C TYR A 131 3.91 16.63 -12.53
N LEU A 132 2.77 16.51 -13.22
CA LEU A 132 1.53 16.05 -12.59
C LEU A 132 1.66 14.61 -12.09
N TYR A 133 2.23 13.72 -12.91
CA TYR A 133 2.47 12.32 -12.55
C TYR A 133 3.34 12.22 -11.29
N PHE A 134 4.51 12.86 -11.29
CA PHE A 134 5.42 12.79 -10.16
C PHE A 134 4.85 13.46 -8.91
N PHE A 135 4.11 14.55 -9.04
CA PHE A 135 3.41 15.16 -7.91
C PHE A 135 2.42 14.17 -7.27
N ILE A 136 1.56 13.53 -8.06
CA ILE A 136 0.59 12.55 -7.56
C ILE A 136 1.32 11.33 -7.00
N LEU A 137 2.35 10.84 -7.67
CA LEU A 137 3.11 9.66 -7.25
C LEU A 137 3.79 9.90 -5.89
N ILE A 138 4.52 11.01 -5.75
CA ILE A 138 5.24 11.35 -4.51
C ILE A 138 4.24 11.51 -3.36
N THR A 139 3.17 12.28 -3.57
CA THR A 139 2.14 12.49 -2.53
C THR A 139 1.42 11.19 -2.17
N HIS A 140 1.12 10.33 -3.15
CA HIS A 140 0.56 8.99 -2.94
C HIS A 140 1.47 8.13 -2.05
N ILE A 141 2.78 8.05 -2.35
CA ILE A 141 3.75 7.26 -1.59
C ILE A 141 3.84 7.76 -0.15
N LEU A 142 4.03 9.08 0.04
CA LEU A 142 4.16 9.67 1.38
C LEU A 142 2.90 9.46 2.22
N LEU A 143 1.72 9.66 1.64
CA LEU A 143 0.45 9.43 2.33
C LEU A 143 0.17 7.94 2.56
N SER A 144 0.68 7.04 1.72
CA SER A 144 0.59 5.59 1.94
C SER A 144 1.39 5.14 3.16
N ILE A 145 2.54 5.76 3.44
CA ILE A 145 3.28 5.49 4.68
C ILE A 145 2.48 5.96 5.89
N VAL A 146 1.88 7.15 5.80
CA VAL A 146 1.10 7.75 6.91
C VAL A 146 -0.22 7.00 7.15
N VAL A 147 -0.86 6.45 6.12
CA VAL A 147 -2.18 5.82 6.26
C VAL A 147 -2.13 4.53 7.08
N ILE A 148 -1.03 3.77 7.02
CA ILE A 148 -0.86 2.49 7.73
C ILE A 148 -1.09 2.66 9.25
N PRO A 149 -0.32 3.48 9.98
CA PRO A 149 -0.55 3.67 11.42
C PRO A 149 -1.94 4.26 11.71
N LEU A 150 -2.44 5.17 10.86
CA LEU A 150 -3.77 5.76 11.05
C LEU A 150 -4.89 4.72 10.99
N VAL A 151 -4.85 3.81 10.02
CA VAL A 151 -5.84 2.71 9.88
C VAL A 151 -5.73 1.75 11.05
N LEU A 152 -4.52 1.32 11.42
CA LEU A 152 -4.32 0.37 12.50
C LEU A 152 -4.74 0.94 13.87
N ILE A 153 -4.40 2.21 14.16
CA ILE A 153 -4.84 2.88 15.39
C ILE A 153 -6.37 3.05 15.39
N SER A 154 -6.96 3.48 14.27
CA SER A 154 -8.41 3.63 14.14
C SER A 154 -9.14 2.31 14.36
N TYR A 155 -8.64 1.22 13.78
CA TYR A 155 -9.20 -0.12 13.92
C TYR A 155 -9.03 -0.68 15.34
N SER A 156 -7.85 -0.52 15.96
CA SER A 156 -7.60 -0.91 17.35
C SER A 156 -8.56 -0.21 18.32
N ARG A 157 -8.83 1.08 18.12
CA ARG A 157 -9.81 1.83 18.92
C ARG A 157 -11.22 1.30 18.74
N ALA A 158 -11.60 0.84 17.56
CA ALA A 158 -12.91 0.24 17.30
C ALA A 158 -13.07 -1.11 18.05
N ILE A 159 -12.04 -1.97 18.01
CA ILE A 159 -12.07 -3.27 18.73
C ILE A 159 -12.10 -3.07 20.25
N LYS A 160 -11.37 -2.08 20.77
CA LYS A 160 -11.37 -1.70 22.20
C LYS A 160 -12.63 -0.93 22.62
N SER A 161 -13.65 -0.85 21.76
CA SER A 161 -14.89 -0.10 21.99
C SER A 161 -14.72 1.39 22.33
N LYS A 162 -13.57 1.99 21.97
CA LYS A 162 -13.27 3.41 22.21
C LYS A 162 -13.80 4.28 21.06
N PHE A 163 -15.12 4.26 20.84
CA PHE A 163 -15.76 4.87 19.65
C PHE A 163 -15.56 6.38 19.52
N ILE A 164 -15.50 7.12 20.64
CA ILE A 164 -15.23 8.56 20.63
C ILE A 164 -13.84 8.84 20.03
N LEU A 165 -12.83 8.09 20.49
CA LEU A 165 -11.45 8.20 19.99
C LEU A 165 -11.30 7.67 18.56
N HIS A 166 -12.03 6.59 18.21
CA HIS A 166 -12.11 6.09 16.84
C HIS A 166 -12.67 7.16 15.90
N LYS A 167 -13.81 7.79 16.24
CA LYS A 167 -14.43 8.84 15.41
C LYS A 167 -13.49 10.04 15.21
N LYS A 168 -12.73 10.43 16.25
CA LYS A 168 -11.77 11.54 16.15
C LYS A 168 -10.67 11.26 15.12
N ILE A 169 -10.06 10.08 15.16
CA ILE A 169 -9.00 9.72 14.20
C ILE A 169 -9.57 9.38 12.82
N ALA A 170 -10.73 8.73 12.74
CA ALA A 170 -11.36 8.34 11.48
C ALA A 170 -11.68 9.52 10.56
N LYS A 171 -11.95 10.71 11.12
CA LYS A 171 -12.11 11.95 10.32
C LYS A 171 -10.84 12.37 9.56
N ILE A 172 -9.67 11.94 10.03
CA ILE A 172 -8.37 12.17 9.38
C ILE A 172 -7.98 10.96 8.54
N THR A 173 -8.16 9.74 9.08
CA THR A 173 -7.85 8.50 8.37
C THR A 173 -8.64 8.36 7.07
N PHE A 174 -9.95 8.66 7.09
CA PHE A 174 -10.81 8.48 5.93
C PHE A 174 -10.36 9.27 4.69
N PRO A 175 -10.17 10.61 4.73
CA PRO A 175 -9.77 11.35 3.54
C PRO A 175 -8.38 10.93 3.03
N ILE A 176 -7.42 10.63 3.92
CA ILE A 176 -6.09 10.15 3.52
C ILE A 176 -6.19 8.78 2.85
N TRP A 177 -6.95 7.86 3.43
CA TRP A 177 -7.12 6.52 2.87
C TRP A 177 -7.86 6.54 1.54
N LEU A 178 -8.90 7.35 1.43
CA LEU A 178 -9.61 7.55 0.16
C LEU A 178 -8.68 8.16 -0.89
N TYR A 179 -7.89 9.17 -0.53
CA TYR A 179 -6.91 9.78 -1.42
C TYR A 179 -5.92 8.74 -1.96
N VAL A 180 -5.30 7.94 -1.08
CA VAL A 180 -4.34 6.90 -1.46
C VAL A 180 -5.00 5.86 -2.37
N ALA A 181 -6.19 5.35 -2.01
CA ALA A 181 -6.91 4.36 -2.81
C ALA A 181 -7.27 4.90 -4.21
N THR A 182 -7.75 6.14 -4.30
CA THR A 182 -8.09 6.76 -5.59
C THR A 182 -6.83 7.07 -6.42
N THR A 183 -5.81 7.69 -5.82
CA THR A 183 -4.59 8.07 -6.54
C THR A 183 -3.78 6.86 -6.99
N GLY A 184 -3.86 5.71 -6.31
CA GLY A 184 -3.25 4.47 -6.78
C GLY A 184 -3.80 4.02 -8.15
N VAL A 185 -5.11 4.20 -8.38
CA VAL A 185 -5.72 3.96 -9.69
C VAL A 185 -5.21 4.97 -10.71
N VAL A 186 -5.17 6.26 -10.35
CA VAL A 186 -4.72 7.34 -11.25
C VAL A 186 -3.27 7.13 -11.67
N VAL A 187 -2.36 6.85 -10.73
CA VAL A 187 -0.96 6.54 -11.01
C VAL A 187 -0.85 5.37 -11.98
N TYR A 188 -1.61 4.29 -11.75
CA TYR A 188 -1.63 3.15 -12.67
C TYR A 188 -2.08 3.55 -14.07
N LEU A 189 -3.20 4.27 -14.21
CA LEU A 189 -3.72 4.71 -15.52
C LEU A 189 -2.74 5.63 -16.27
N MET A 190 -2.01 6.48 -15.54
CA MET A 190 -1.01 7.36 -16.13
C MET A 190 0.21 6.59 -16.61
N ILE A 191 0.71 5.63 -15.81
CA ILE A 191 1.91 4.86 -16.17
C ILE A 191 1.60 3.68 -17.10
N SER A 192 0.34 3.25 -17.22
CA SER A 192 0.00 2.02 -17.93
C SER A 192 0.46 1.95 -19.39
N PRO A 193 0.49 3.04 -20.18
CA PRO A 193 1.03 3.00 -21.54
C PRO A 193 2.53 2.70 -21.63
N TYR A 194 3.26 2.78 -20.51
CA TYR A 194 4.70 2.58 -20.45
C TYR A 194 5.11 1.22 -19.86
N TYR A 195 4.15 0.36 -19.47
CA TYR A 195 4.49 -1.03 -19.19
C TYR A 195 4.92 -1.71 -20.49
N THR A 196 6.08 -2.34 -20.45
CA THR A 196 6.69 -3.13 -21.52
C THR A 196 6.57 -4.62 -21.23
#